data_AF-A0A9X9BX66-F1
#
_entry.id   AF-A0A9X9BX66-F1
#
_cell.length_a   1.000
_cell.length_b   1.000
_cell.length_c   1.000
_cell.angle_alpha   90.00
_cell.angle_beta   90.00
_cell.angle_gamma   90.00
#
_symmetry.space_group_name_H-M   'P 1'
#
loop_
_entity.id
_entity.type
_entity.pdbx_description
1 polymer ?
#
loop_
_entity_poly.entity_id
_entity_poly.type
_entity_poly.pdbx_seq_one_letter_code
_entity_poly.pdbx_strand_id
1 'polypeptide(L)'
;MLNKKKVAFFSLVAVAAFWLVWVLVRPANVVRVDGAAVYVQYLPLTTEGKISWWNDNKDKLQEKYHIIKDESHFTVAVMNFDGYVAAPTGSNDGSVDDYHCFAEGDAKNKCIYKDIAMIINGDANKRIFISLDGKTFAQEPDGKTTLLKK
;
A
#
# COMPACT_ATOMS: atom_id res chain seq x y z
N MET A 1 8.89 39.10 -29.17
CA MET A 1 9.24 37.75 -29.69
C MET A 1 9.39 36.80 -28.52
N LEU A 2 8.56 35.75 -28.45
CA LEU A 2 8.60 34.77 -27.37
C LEU A 2 9.87 33.92 -27.53
N ASN A 3 10.76 33.93 -26.54
CA ASN A 3 12.02 33.18 -26.63
C ASN A 3 11.72 31.68 -26.60
N LYS A 4 11.87 30.98 -27.73
CA LYS A 4 11.56 29.56 -27.90
C LYS A 4 12.18 28.67 -26.80
N LYS A 5 13.38 29.01 -26.30
CA LYS A 5 14.03 28.29 -25.18
C LYS A 5 13.27 28.46 -23.86
N LYS A 6 12.78 29.67 -23.58
CA LYS A 6 11.96 29.96 -22.39
C LYS A 6 10.60 29.25 -22.48
N VAL A 7 9.98 29.26 -23.66
CA VAL A 7 8.70 28.56 -23.89
C VAL A 7 8.84 27.06 -23.66
N ALA A 8 9.88 26.44 -24.23
CA ALA A 8 10.15 25.03 -24.02
C ALA A 8 10.37 24.69 -22.54
N PHE A 9 11.13 25.53 -21.82
CA PHE A 9 11.36 25.36 -20.39
C PHE A 9 10.07 25.44 -19.57
N PHE A 10 9.26 26.48 -19.74
CA PHE A 10 7.98 26.61 -19.02
C PHE A 10 7.00 25.47 -19.37
N SER A 11 6.99 25.01 -20.61
CA SER A 11 6.15 23.87 -21.02
C SER A 11 6.56 22.59 -20.29
N LEU A 12 7.87 22.32 -20.18
CA LEU A 12 8.39 21.17 -19.45
C LEU A 12 8.03 21.23 -17.96
N VAL A 13 8.20 22.40 -17.33
CA VAL A 13 7.85 22.61 -15.92
C VAL A 13 6.35 22.39 -15.70
N ALA A 14 5.49 22.89 -16.60
CA ALA A 14 4.05 22.67 -16.52
C ALA A 14 3.71 21.18 -16.59
N VAL A 15 4.26 20.44 -17.57
CA VAL A 15 4.02 18.99 -17.70
C VAL A 15 4.46 18.23 -16.45
N ALA A 16 5.63 18.56 -15.89
CA ALA A 16 6.10 17.96 -14.65
C ALA A 16 5.18 18.27 -13.47
N ALA A 17 4.70 19.51 -13.34
CA ALA A 17 3.77 19.91 -12.30
C ALA A 17 2.42 19.18 -12.43
N PHE A 18 1.86 19.07 -13.64
CA PHE A 18 0.64 18.31 -13.88
C PHE A 18 0.80 16.84 -13.53
N TRP A 19 1.93 16.23 -13.90
CA TRP A 19 2.21 14.84 -13.57
C TRP A 19 2.33 14.63 -12.05
N LEU A 20 3.04 15.52 -11.34
CA LEU A 20 3.16 15.48 -9.88
C LEU A 20 1.79 15.63 -9.19
N VAL A 21 0.96 16.58 -9.63
CA VAL A 21 -0.40 16.76 -9.09
C VAL A 21 -1.22 15.49 -9.31
N TRP A 22 -1.19 14.93 -10.53
CA TRP A 22 -1.91 13.69 -10.83
C TRP A 22 -1.48 12.52 -9.94
N VAL A 23 -0.17 12.35 -9.69
CA VAL A 23 0.37 11.32 -8.80
C VAL A 23 -0.08 11.51 -7.35
N LEU A 24 -0.26 12.76 -6.89
CA LEU A 24 -0.69 13.06 -5.53
C LEU A 24 -2.20 12.92 -5.31
N VAL A 25 -3.03 13.16 -6.34
CA VAL A 25 -4.51 13.15 -6.21
C VAL A 25 -5.17 11.88 -6.72
N ARG A 26 -4.45 10.99 -7.41
CA ARG A 26 -5.01 9.73 -7.90
C ARG A 26 -5.54 8.89 -6.72
N PRO A 27 -6.76 8.32 -6.82
CA PRO A 27 -7.32 7.53 -5.74
C PRO A 27 -6.61 6.17 -5.65
N ALA A 28 -6.38 5.73 -4.42
CA ALA A 28 -5.89 4.38 -4.16
C ALA A 28 -6.97 3.34 -4.51
N ASN A 29 -6.56 2.22 -5.09
CA ASN A 29 -7.47 1.17 -5.57
C ASN A 29 -7.09 -0.19 -4.98
N VAL A 30 -8.01 -0.84 -4.27
CA VAL A 30 -7.83 -2.20 -3.75
C VAL A 30 -8.00 -3.18 -4.90
N VAL A 31 -6.91 -3.78 -5.35
CA VAL A 31 -6.89 -4.71 -6.49
C VAL A 31 -7.27 -6.12 -6.08
N ARG A 32 -6.74 -6.57 -4.93
CA ARG A 32 -6.93 -7.93 -4.44
C ARG A 32 -6.83 -7.95 -2.92
N VAL A 33 -7.58 -8.84 -2.30
CA VAL A 33 -7.43 -9.21 -0.90
C VAL A 33 -7.27 -10.71 -0.85
N ASP A 34 -6.28 -11.19 -0.10
CA ASP A 34 -6.05 -12.60 0.12
C ASP A 34 -5.69 -12.86 1.58
N GLY A 35 -6.63 -13.46 2.31
CA GLY A 35 -6.54 -13.56 3.77
C GLY A 35 -6.40 -12.18 4.41
N ALA A 36 -5.27 -11.96 5.11
CA ALA A 36 -4.94 -10.69 5.75
C ALA A 36 -4.00 -9.80 4.93
N ALA A 37 -3.71 -10.16 3.67
CA ALA A 37 -2.94 -9.34 2.74
C ALA A 37 -3.87 -8.52 1.83
N VAL A 38 -3.67 -7.21 1.79
CA VAL A 38 -4.46 -6.26 0.99
C VAL A 38 -3.54 -5.60 -0.05
N TYR A 39 -3.79 -5.83 -1.32
CA TYR A 39 -2.99 -5.33 -2.44
C TYR A 39 -3.62 -4.07 -3.03
N VAL A 40 -2.88 -2.96 -2.98
CA VAL A 40 -3.42 -1.63 -3.30
C VAL A 40 -2.54 -0.92 -4.31
N GLN A 41 -3.15 -0.46 -5.39
CA GLN A 41 -2.52 0.48 -6.31
C GLN A 41 -2.63 1.90 -5.79
N TYR A 42 -1.62 2.71 -6.08
CA TYR A 42 -1.66 4.16 -5.88
C TYR A 42 -1.95 4.58 -4.42
N LEU A 43 -1.39 3.85 -3.45
CA LEU A 43 -1.42 4.31 -2.06
C LEU A 43 -0.83 5.73 -1.95
N PRO A 44 -1.34 6.54 -1.00
CA PRO A 44 -0.76 7.85 -0.74
C PRO A 44 0.72 7.74 -0.41
N LEU A 45 1.51 8.72 -0.87
CA LEU A 45 2.96 8.69 -0.72
C LEU A 45 3.42 9.00 0.71
N THR A 46 2.65 9.78 1.46
CA THR A 46 3.02 10.23 2.81
C THR A 46 2.54 9.25 3.88
N THR A 47 3.26 9.19 5.01
CA THR A 47 2.86 8.42 6.19
C THR A 47 1.43 8.76 6.62
N GLU A 48 1.11 10.05 6.71
CA GLU A 48 -0.23 10.53 7.08
C GLU A 48 -1.30 10.11 6.07
N GLY A 49 -0.99 10.20 4.77
CA GLY A 49 -1.91 9.79 3.73
C GLY A 49 -2.22 8.29 3.79
N LYS A 50 -1.20 7.45 4.03
CA LYS A 50 -1.37 6.00 4.21
C LYS A 50 -2.26 5.68 5.42
N ILE A 51 -2.04 6.34 6.55
CA ILE A 51 -2.86 6.18 7.76
C ILE A 51 -4.30 6.65 7.51
N SER A 52 -4.49 7.79 6.85
CA SER A 52 -5.82 8.29 6.48
C SER A 52 -6.55 7.30 5.58
N TRP A 53 -5.87 6.80 4.54
CA TRP A 53 -6.43 5.80 3.65
C TRP A 53 -6.86 4.54 4.42
N TRP A 54 -6.04 4.07 5.36
CA TRP A 54 -6.41 2.92 6.20
C TRP A 54 -7.68 3.22 7.00
N ASN A 55 -7.76 4.38 7.66
CA ASN A 55 -8.94 4.78 8.42
C ASN A 55 -10.21 4.84 7.55
N ASP A 56 -10.11 5.35 6.33
CA ASP A 56 -11.25 5.50 5.42
C ASP A 56 -11.75 4.17 4.82
N ASN A 57 -10.94 3.11 4.89
CA ASN A 57 -11.19 1.84 4.19
C ASN A 57 -11.28 0.61 5.10
N LYS A 58 -10.76 0.64 6.32
CA LYS A 58 -10.68 -0.53 7.22
C LYS A 58 -12.03 -1.22 7.44
N ASP A 59 -13.10 -0.45 7.65
CA ASP A 59 -14.43 -1.01 7.92
C ASP A 59 -14.99 -1.70 6.67
N LYS A 60 -14.84 -1.08 5.49
CA LYS A 60 -15.26 -1.67 4.20
C LYS A 60 -14.46 -2.93 3.86
N LEU A 61 -13.16 -2.93 4.14
CA LEU A 61 -12.30 -4.09 3.95
C LEU A 61 -12.71 -5.24 4.88
N GLN A 62 -13.02 -4.92 6.14
CA GLN A 62 -13.48 -5.90 7.11
C GLN A 62 -14.86 -6.47 6.76
N GLU A 63 -15.81 -5.62 6.37
CA GLU A 63 -17.15 -6.02 5.97
C GLU A 63 -17.13 -6.94 4.74
N LYS A 64 -16.33 -6.58 3.72
CA LYS A 64 -16.33 -7.28 2.44
C LYS A 64 -15.45 -8.52 2.41
N TYR A 65 -14.30 -8.49 3.08
CA TYR A 65 -13.27 -9.52 2.95
C TYR A 65 -12.91 -10.22 4.26
N HIS A 66 -13.43 -9.75 5.40
CA HIS A 66 -13.14 -10.34 6.72
C HIS A 66 -11.64 -10.47 7.01
N ILE A 67 -10.88 -9.39 6.72
CA ILE A 67 -9.42 -9.34 6.86
C ILE A 67 -8.92 -9.62 8.28
N ILE A 68 -9.76 -9.37 9.29
CA ILE A 68 -9.53 -9.71 10.70
C ILE A 68 -10.51 -10.82 11.09
N LYS A 69 -9.99 -12.02 11.34
CA LYS A 69 -10.79 -13.18 11.79
C LYS A 69 -10.90 -13.26 13.31
N ASP A 70 -9.85 -12.87 14.02
CA ASP A 70 -9.77 -12.87 15.46
C ASP A 70 -9.27 -11.49 15.93
N GLU A 71 -10.11 -10.77 16.67
CA GLU A 71 -9.75 -9.45 17.21
C GLU A 71 -8.69 -9.52 18.31
N SER A 72 -8.47 -10.69 18.91
CA SER A 72 -7.52 -10.84 20.01
C SER A 72 -6.07 -10.78 19.54
N HIS A 73 -5.75 -11.29 18.36
CA HIS A 73 -4.42 -11.20 17.77
C HIS A 73 -4.55 -11.26 16.26
N PHE A 74 -4.26 -10.15 15.59
CA PHE A 74 -4.28 -10.10 14.14
C PHE A 74 -3.12 -9.31 13.57
N THR A 75 -2.78 -9.63 12.34
CA THR A 75 -1.84 -8.88 11.51
C THR A 75 -2.46 -8.73 10.14
N VAL A 76 -2.67 -7.50 9.69
CA VAL A 76 -3.08 -7.15 8.33
C VAL A 76 -1.89 -6.48 7.65
N ALA A 77 -1.50 -7.01 6.48
CA ALA A 77 -0.44 -6.43 5.66
C ALA A 77 -1.07 -5.70 4.48
N VAL A 78 -0.86 -4.40 4.39
CA VAL A 78 -1.22 -3.62 3.20
C VAL A 78 0.02 -3.51 2.33
N MET A 79 -0.09 -4.00 1.09
CA MET A 79 0.99 -4.08 0.12
C MET A 79 0.77 -3.12 -1.05
N ASN A 80 1.84 -2.54 -1.56
CA ASN A 80 1.82 -1.88 -2.86
C ASN A 80 1.60 -2.94 -3.95
N PHE A 81 0.74 -2.62 -4.91
CA PHE A 81 0.52 -3.45 -6.09
C PHE A 81 1.06 -2.76 -7.34
N ASP A 82 2.09 -3.36 -7.95
CA ASP A 82 2.69 -2.87 -9.20
C ASP A 82 2.38 -3.75 -10.42
N GLY A 83 1.62 -4.83 -10.24
CA GLY A 83 1.23 -5.73 -11.32
C GLY A 83 1.40 -7.20 -10.96
N TYR A 84 0.88 -8.05 -11.85
CA TYR A 84 1.15 -9.48 -11.81
C TYR A 84 2.41 -9.78 -12.62
N VAL A 85 3.24 -10.67 -12.08
CA VAL A 85 4.49 -11.12 -12.69
C VAL A 85 4.58 -12.65 -12.65
N ALA A 86 5.52 -13.19 -13.41
CA ALA A 86 5.92 -14.59 -13.30
C ALA A 86 6.60 -14.85 -11.96
N ALA A 87 6.44 -16.07 -11.43
CA ALA A 87 7.23 -16.51 -10.28
C ALA A 87 8.71 -16.49 -10.67
N PRO A 88 9.61 -15.99 -9.81
CA PRO A 88 11.03 -16.17 -10.04
C PRO A 88 11.36 -17.67 -9.95
N THR A 89 12.41 -18.07 -10.65
CA THR A 89 12.92 -19.44 -10.63
C THR A 89 13.84 -19.70 -9.43
N GLY A 90 14.18 -18.66 -8.65
CA GLY A 90 15.15 -18.75 -7.56
C GLY A 90 16.60 -18.76 -8.05
N SER A 91 16.81 -18.55 -9.35
CA SER A 91 18.11 -18.66 -10.03
C SER A 91 18.41 -17.36 -10.75
N ASN A 92 19.21 -16.49 -10.12
CA ASN A 92 19.62 -15.17 -10.61
C ASN A 92 18.47 -14.13 -10.82
N ASP A 93 17.22 -14.45 -10.45
CA ASP A 93 16.02 -13.61 -10.66
C ASP A 93 15.25 -13.25 -9.37
N GLY A 94 15.85 -13.51 -8.20
CA GLY A 94 15.29 -13.19 -6.87
C GLY A 94 14.80 -14.42 -6.11
N SER A 95 14.38 -14.24 -4.85
CA SER A 95 13.85 -15.35 -4.06
C SER A 95 12.37 -15.55 -4.37
N VAL A 96 11.93 -16.82 -4.46
CA VAL A 96 10.50 -17.17 -4.54
C VAL A 96 9.73 -16.61 -3.33
N ASP A 97 10.40 -16.50 -2.19
CA ASP A 97 9.80 -15.99 -0.95
C ASP A 97 9.46 -14.50 -1.00
N ASP A 98 10.05 -13.74 -1.93
CA ASP A 98 9.76 -12.32 -2.13
C ASP A 98 8.41 -12.09 -2.83
N TYR A 99 7.75 -13.16 -3.29
CA TYR A 99 6.51 -13.09 -4.04
C TYR A 99 5.36 -13.81 -3.33
N HIS A 100 4.16 -13.30 -3.54
CA HIS A 100 2.92 -14.02 -3.23
C HIS A 100 2.32 -14.52 -4.55
N CYS A 101 2.38 -15.84 -4.76
CA CYS A 101 1.84 -16.48 -5.95
C CYS A 101 0.50 -17.17 -5.66
N PHE A 102 -0.52 -16.86 -6.45
CA PHE A 102 -1.86 -17.42 -6.26
C PHE A 102 -2.02 -18.74 -7.03
N ALA A 103 -2.89 -19.61 -6.52
CA ALA A 103 -3.28 -20.84 -7.21
C ALA A 103 -4.14 -20.56 -8.45
N GLU A 104 -4.97 -19.52 -8.39
CA GLU A 104 -5.87 -19.08 -9.44
C GLU A 104 -5.23 -18.01 -10.34
N GLY A 105 -5.56 -18.01 -11.63
CA GLY A 105 -5.10 -17.02 -12.61
C GLY A 105 -4.32 -17.60 -13.79
N ASP A 106 -3.71 -16.73 -14.59
CA ASP A 106 -2.82 -17.13 -15.69
C ASP A 106 -1.60 -17.88 -15.14
N ALA A 107 -1.32 -19.07 -15.69
CA ALA A 107 -0.18 -19.89 -15.29
C ALA A 107 1.17 -19.15 -15.36
N LYS A 108 1.30 -18.14 -16.23
CA LYS A 108 2.54 -17.38 -16.42
C LYS A 108 2.66 -16.15 -15.54
N ASN A 109 1.56 -15.47 -15.20
CA ASN A 109 1.59 -14.19 -14.46
C ASN A 109 0.57 -14.21 -13.30
N LYS A 110 0.94 -14.91 -12.22
CA LYS A 110 0.07 -15.10 -11.05
C LYS A 110 0.71 -14.69 -9.72
N CYS A 111 1.86 -14.04 -9.77
CA CYS A 111 2.59 -13.63 -8.57
C CYS A 111 2.57 -12.11 -8.43
N ILE A 112 2.60 -11.63 -7.20
CA ILE A 112 2.77 -10.22 -6.84
C ILE A 112 4.00 -10.12 -5.95
N TYR A 113 4.89 -9.16 -6.23
CA TYR A 113 6.01 -8.86 -5.35
C TYR A 113 5.52 -8.35 -3.99
N LYS A 114 6.10 -8.87 -2.90
CA LYS A 114 5.73 -8.47 -1.53
C LYS A 114 6.38 -7.13 -1.18
N ASP A 115 5.76 -6.04 -1.62
CA ASP A 115 6.14 -4.69 -1.19
C ASP A 115 5.19 -4.21 -0.09
N ILE A 116 5.61 -4.30 1.17
CA ILE A 116 4.79 -3.94 2.33
C ILE A 116 4.79 -2.42 2.52
N ALA A 117 3.63 -1.79 2.33
CA ALA A 117 3.44 -0.36 2.55
C ALA A 117 3.18 -0.02 4.02
N MET A 118 2.42 -0.87 4.73
CA MET A 118 2.16 -0.77 6.16
C MET A 118 1.65 -2.10 6.73
N ILE A 119 1.87 -2.31 8.03
CA ILE A 119 1.39 -3.47 8.79
C ILE A 119 0.52 -2.97 9.94
N ILE A 120 -0.68 -3.53 10.08
CA ILE A 120 -1.60 -3.25 11.16
C ILE A 120 -1.65 -4.47 12.07
N ASN A 121 -1.34 -4.29 13.34
CA ASN A 121 -1.40 -5.34 14.36
C ASN A 121 -2.44 -5.01 15.41
N GLY A 122 -3.23 -6.01 15.80
CA GLY A 122 -4.08 -5.98 16.99
C GLY A 122 -3.56 -6.92 18.06
N ASP A 123 -3.78 -6.55 19.33
CA ASP A 123 -3.49 -7.42 20.47
C ASP A 123 -4.72 -7.71 21.34
N ALA A 124 -4.55 -8.58 22.33
CA ALA A 124 -5.65 -9.09 23.14
C ALA A 124 -6.36 -8.00 23.96
N ASN A 125 -5.70 -6.85 24.13
CA ASN A 125 -6.27 -5.68 24.80
C ASN A 125 -6.97 -4.73 23.81
N LYS A 126 -7.22 -5.19 22.58
CA LYS A 126 -7.80 -4.44 21.45
C LYS A 126 -6.99 -3.19 21.07
N ARG A 127 -5.70 -3.18 21.40
CA ARG A 127 -4.81 -2.08 20.98
C ARG A 127 -4.40 -2.31 19.54
N ILE A 128 -4.45 -1.26 18.74
CA ILE A 128 -4.07 -1.29 17.34
C ILE A 128 -2.73 -0.58 17.17
N PHE A 129 -1.80 -1.22 16.47
CA PHE A 129 -0.50 -0.66 16.13
C PHE A 129 -0.31 -0.66 14.62
N ILE A 130 0.03 0.50 14.06
CA ILE A 130 0.36 0.64 12.64
C ILE A 130 1.86 0.83 12.50
N SER A 131 2.53 -0.08 11.80
CA SER A 131 3.94 0.00 11.47
C SER A 131 4.11 0.38 10.00
N LEU A 132 4.73 1.52 9.72
CA LEU A 132 5.04 1.99 8.38
C LEU A 132 6.26 2.93 8.41
N ASP A 133 7.01 2.97 7.31
CA ASP A 133 8.18 3.84 7.14
C ASP A 133 9.19 3.75 8.32
N GLY A 134 9.38 2.54 8.88
CA GLY A 134 10.27 2.28 10.02
C GLY A 134 9.77 2.79 11.39
N LYS A 135 8.56 3.33 11.45
CA LYS A 135 7.92 3.85 12.66
C LYS A 135 6.75 2.99 13.08
N THR A 136 6.40 3.01 14.36
CA THR A 136 5.19 2.37 14.89
C THR A 136 4.32 3.41 15.58
N PHE A 137 3.04 3.39 15.25
CA PHE A 137 2.03 4.28 15.79
C PHE A 137 1.01 3.46 16.58
N ALA A 138 0.66 3.89 17.79
CA ALA A 138 -0.53 3.39 18.47
C ALA A 138 -1.75 4.11 17.88
N GLN A 139 -2.79 3.36 17.51
CA GLN A 139 -4.04 3.88 16.99
C GLN A 139 -5.14 3.79 18.06
N GLU A 140 -5.78 4.93 18.29
CA GLU A 140 -6.97 5.06 19.15
C GLU A 140 -8.25 4.60 18.40
N PRO A 141 -9.35 4.30 19.12
CA PRO A 141 -10.61 3.92 18.50
C PRO A 141 -11.17 4.95 17.50
N ASP A 142 -10.90 6.25 17.71
CA ASP A 142 -11.30 7.33 16.81
C ASP A 142 -10.42 7.44 15.54
N GLY A 143 -9.44 6.54 15.39
CA GLY A 143 -8.53 6.47 14.25
C GLY A 143 -7.29 7.36 14.37
N LYS A 144 -7.19 8.23 15.39
CA LYS A 144 -5.99 9.03 15.62
C LYS A 144 -4.81 8.16 16.02
N THR A 145 -3.62 8.63 15.65
CA THR A 145 -2.38 7.89 15.86
C THR A 145 -1.36 8.68 16.64
N THR A 146 -0.71 8.04 17.61
CA THR A 146 0.42 8.60 18.36
C THR A 146 1.69 7.81 18.03
N LEU A 147 2.76 8.52 17.63
CA LEU A 147 4.05 7.90 17.36
C LEU A 147 4.64 7.31 18.65
N LEU A 148 4.97 6.03 18.63
CA LEU A 148 5.69 5.38 19.72
C LEU A 148 7.19 5.67 19.56
N LYS A 149 7.79 6.31 20.56
CA LYS A 149 9.25 6.42 20.65
C LYS A 149 9.79 5.09 21.15
N LYS A 150 10.69 4.49 20.38
CA LYS A 150 11.58 3.44 20.87
C LYS A 150 12.64 4.04 21.79
#